data_AF-A0A480BRM8-F1
#
_entry.id   AF-A0A480BRM8-F1
#
_cell.length_a   1.000
_cell.length_b   1.000
_cell.length_c   1.000
_cell.angle_alpha   90.00
_cell.angle_beta   90.00
_cell.angle_gamma   90.00
#
_symmetry.space_group_name_H-M   'P 1'
#
loop_
_entity.id
_entity.type
_entity.pdbx_description
1 polymer ?
#
loop_
_entity_poly.entity_id
_entity_poly.type
_entity_poly.pdbx_seq_one_letter_code
_entity_poly.pdbx_strand_id
1 'polypeptide(L)'
;AGEPSARDGALVTFGVVPTRAETGYGYIHVGDPLTPGGPAKQVRAFVEKPDATRAAGYLASGEYLWNGGMFLFTAGAYLTELERHAPAILAACRAACDDLQADLDFVRVAR
;
A
#
# COMPACT_ATOMS: atom_id res chain seq x y z
N ALA A 1 4.08 -11.19 -11.13
CA ALA A 1 3.19 -10.27 -11.88
C ALA A 1 3.49 -8.81 -11.59
N GLY A 2 3.59 -8.37 -10.33
CA GLY A 2 3.81 -6.95 -10.00
C GLY A 2 5.25 -6.41 -10.03
N GLU A 3 6.26 -7.28 -10.15
CA GLU A 3 7.68 -6.87 -10.10
C GLU A 3 8.07 -5.82 -11.16
N PRO A 4 7.70 -5.96 -12.46
CA PRO A 4 8.07 -4.96 -13.46
C PRO A 4 7.59 -3.55 -13.09
N SER A 5 6.31 -3.42 -12.71
CA SER A 5 5.75 -2.14 -12.28
C SER A 5 6.46 -1.56 -11.06
N ALA A 6 6.81 -2.41 -10.08
CA ALA A 6 7.56 -1.97 -8.90
C ALA A 6 8.97 -1.48 -9.25
N ARG A 7 9.65 -2.14 -10.20
CA ARG A 7 10.96 -1.69 -10.71
C ARG A 7 10.86 -0.36 -11.45
N ASP A 8 9.74 -0.08 -12.09
CA ASP A 8 9.43 1.19 -12.74
C ASP A 8 8.98 2.30 -11.75
N GLY A 9 9.05 2.03 -10.44
CA GLY A 9 8.78 3.00 -9.39
C GLY A 9 7.34 3.02 -8.87
N ALA A 10 6.46 2.14 -9.36
CA ALA A 10 5.10 2.05 -8.84
C ALA A 10 5.05 1.41 -7.44
N LEU A 11 4.11 1.86 -6.61
CA LEU A 11 3.71 1.18 -5.38
C LEU A 11 2.58 0.20 -5.70
N VAL A 12 2.88 -1.10 -5.67
CA VAL A 12 1.93 -2.15 -6.06
C VAL A 12 1.22 -2.70 -4.82
N THR A 13 -0.09 -2.95 -4.93
CA THR A 13 -0.91 -3.67 -3.95
C THR A 13 -1.65 -4.82 -4.63
N PHE A 14 -2.14 -5.77 -3.84
CA PHE A 14 -2.80 -6.98 -4.32
C PHE A 14 -4.25 -7.03 -3.86
N GLY A 15 -5.15 -7.09 -4.85
CA GLY A 15 -6.59 -7.14 -4.62
C GLY A 15 -7.13 -8.56 -4.50
N VAL A 16 -8.10 -8.76 -3.60
CA VAL A 16 -8.89 -10.00 -3.46
C VAL A 16 -10.33 -9.70 -3.87
N VAL A 17 -10.96 -10.61 -4.61
CA VAL A 17 -12.36 -10.44 -5.04
C VAL A 17 -13.28 -10.48 -3.82
N PRO A 18 -14.08 -9.41 -3.55
CA PRO A 18 -14.97 -9.37 -2.41
C PRO A 18 -16.10 -10.40 -2.54
N THR A 19 -16.41 -11.08 -1.44
CA THR A 19 -17.55 -12.01 -1.35
C THR A 19 -18.65 -11.52 -0.41
N ARG A 20 -18.40 -10.44 0.33
CA ARG A 20 -19.37 -9.75 1.21
C ARG A 20 -18.99 -8.28 1.37
N ALA A 21 -19.87 -7.50 1.98
CA ALA A 21 -19.59 -6.12 2.37
C ALA A 21 -18.88 -6.15 3.74
N GLU A 22 -17.55 -6.06 3.75
CA GLU A 22 -16.71 -6.12 4.95
C GLU A 22 -16.22 -4.73 5.32
N THR A 23 -16.50 -4.23 6.52
CA THR A 23 -16.08 -2.89 6.95
C THR A 23 -14.68 -2.88 7.58
N GLY A 24 -14.14 -4.05 7.92
CA GLY A 24 -12.81 -4.18 8.51
C GLY A 24 -11.65 -4.14 7.50
N TYR A 25 -11.93 -4.17 6.19
CA TYR A 25 -10.91 -4.21 5.14
C TYR A 25 -10.79 -2.89 4.38
N GLY A 26 -9.62 -2.66 3.80
CA GLY A 26 -9.45 -1.67 2.76
C GLY A 26 -10.07 -2.13 1.43
N TYR A 27 -10.51 -1.19 0.61
CA TYR A 27 -11.04 -1.40 -0.74
C TYR A 27 -10.18 -0.65 -1.76
N ILE A 28 -9.94 -1.29 -2.90
CA ILE A 28 -9.18 -0.78 -4.04
C ILE A 28 -10.16 -0.58 -5.18
N HIS A 29 -10.38 0.66 -5.62
CA HIS A 29 -11.14 0.94 -6.84
C HIS A 29 -10.27 0.63 -8.05
N VAL A 30 -10.66 -0.36 -8.83
CA VAL A 30 -9.87 -0.83 -9.96
C VAL A 30 -10.03 0.12 -11.13
N GLY A 31 -8.91 0.58 -11.66
CA GLY A 31 -8.84 1.41 -12.86
C GLY A 31 -8.49 0.62 -14.11
N ASP A 32 -8.02 1.37 -15.10
CA ASP A 32 -7.70 0.84 -16.41
C ASP A 32 -6.43 -0.03 -16.36
N PRO A 33 -6.30 -1.03 -17.25
CA PRO A 33 -5.04 -1.77 -17.40
C PRO A 33 -3.89 -0.82 -17.71
N LEU A 34 -2.73 -1.03 -17.07
CA LEU A 34 -1.53 -0.22 -17.35
C LEU A 34 -0.97 -0.53 -18.74
N THR A 35 -1.15 -1.77 -19.20
CA THR A 35 -0.79 -2.20 -20.56
C THR A 35 -1.89 -3.11 -21.12
N PRO A 36 -2.10 -3.13 -22.45
CA PRO A 36 -3.06 -4.04 -23.09
C PRO A 36 -2.72 -5.50 -22.78
N GLY A 37 -3.66 -6.23 -22.17
CA GLY A 37 -3.48 -7.64 -21.79
C GLY A 37 -2.54 -7.88 -20.60
N GLY A 38 -2.02 -6.82 -19.97
CA GLY A 38 -1.13 -6.91 -18.81
C GLY A 38 -1.87 -7.28 -17.52
N PRO A 39 -1.16 -7.88 -16.53
CA PRO A 39 -1.77 -8.28 -15.27
C PRO A 39 -1.97 -7.12 -14.28
N ALA A 40 -1.36 -5.96 -14.52
CA ALA A 40 -1.40 -4.80 -13.64
C ALA A 40 -2.43 -3.76 -14.12
N LYS A 41 -3.18 -3.19 -13.18
CA LYS A 41 -4.17 -2.14 -13.41
C LYS A 41 -3.86 -0.94 -12.53
N GLN A 42 -4.25 0.24 -12.97
CA GLN A 42 -4.20 1.44 -12.16
C GLN A 42 -5.12 1.30 -10.95
N VAL A 43 -4.71 1.85 -9.81
CA VAL A 43 -5.60 2.06 -8.65
C VAL A 43 -6.21 3.45 -8.78
N ARG A 44 -7.54 3.53 -8.94
CA ARG A 44 -8.26 4.81 -8.99
C ARG A 44 -8.40 5.44 -7.62
N ALA A 45 -8.64 4.62 -6.60
CA ALA A 45 -8.75 5.04 -5.22
C ALA A 45 -8.41 3.90 -4.27
N PHE A 46 -7.90 4.26 -3.11
CA PHE A 46 -7.70 3.37 -1.97
C PHE A 46 -8.57 3.89 -0.82
N VAL A 47 -9.45 3.04 -0.27
CA VAL A 47 -10.39 3.40 0.80
C VAL A 47 -10.20 2.44 1.96
N GLU A 48 -9.65 2.91 3.08
CA GLU A 48 -9.44 2.09 4.26
C GLU A 48 -10.72 2.03 5.11
N LYS A 49 -11.24 0.83 5.36
CA LYS A 49 -12.33 0.55 6.32
C LYS A 49 -13.57 1.44 6.13
N PRO A 50 -14.28 1.32 4.99
CA PRO A 50 -15.48 2.10 4.73
C PRO A 50 -16.62 1.73 5.71
N ASP A 51 -17.59 2.63 5.85
CA ASP A 51 -18.85 2.32 6.53
C ASP A 51 -19.66 1.23 5.79
N ALA A 52 -20.67 0.69 6.47
CA ALA A 52 -21.48 -0.41 5.95
C ALA A 52 -22.22 -0.05 4.64
N THR A 53 -22.68 1.20 4.50
CA THR A 53 -23.39 1.65 3.29
C THR A 53 -22.44 1.70 2.10
N ARG A 54 -21.24 2.25 2.27
CA ARG A 54 -20.20 2.31 1.24
C ARG A 54 -19.69 0.91 0.89
N ALA A 55 -19.43 0.05 1.88
CA ALA A 55 -19.00 -1.32 1.65
C ALA A 55 -20.02 -2.12 0.82
N ALA A 56 -21.32 -1.96 1.10
CA ALA A 56 -22.39 -2.57 0.32
C ALA A 56 -22.42 -2.04 -1.12
N GLY A 57 -22.26 -0.72 -1.31
CA GLY A 57 -22.16 -0.10 -2.63
C GLY A 57 -20.95 -0.61 -3.42
N TYR A 58 -19.79 -0.74 -2.79
CA TYR A 58 -18.58 -1.27 -3.42
C TYR A 58 -18.75 -2.72 -3.88
N LEU A 59 -19.30 -3.58 -3.01
CA LEU A 59 -19.62 -4.96 -3.39
C LEU A 59 -20.60 -5.01 -4.57
N ALA A 60 -21.69 -4.24 -4.51
CA ALA A 60 -22.72 -4.24 -5.54
C ALA A 60 -22.20 -3.74 -6.90
N SER A 61 -21.25 -2.79 -6.90
CA SER A 61 -20.66 -2.27 -8.14
C SER A 61 -19.79 -3.30 -8.88
N GLY A 62 -19.14 -4.22 -8.17
CA GLY A 62 -18.13 -5.11 -8.73
C GLY A 62 -16.84 -4.41 -9.20
N GLU A 63 -16.70 -3.10 -9.00
CA GLU A 63 -15.53 -2.31 -9.43
C GLU A 63 -14.40 -2.29 -8.41
N TYR A 64 -14.63 -2.82 -7.21
CA TYR A 64 -13.69 -2.79 -6.11
C TYR A 64 -13.17 -4.18 -5.76
N LEU A 65 -11.91 -4.21 -5.33
CA LEU A 65 -11.27 -5.37 -4.69
C LEU A 65 -11.00 -5.06 -3.22
N TRP A 66 -10.93 -6.08 -2.37
CA TRP A 66 -10.37 -5.91 -1.03
C TRP A 66 -8.85 -5.74 -1.12
N ASN A 67 -8.29 -4.83 -0.32
CA ASN A 67 -6.85 -4.76 -0.11
C ASN A 67 -6.39 -5.98 0.70
N GLY A 68 -5.51 -6.80 0.13
CA GLY A 68 -4.96 -7.98 0.81
C GLY A 68 -3.91 -7.67 1.87
N GLY A 69 -3.54 -6.39 2.07
CA GLY A 69 -2.52 -5.97 3.04
C GLY A 69 -1.08 -6.28 2.61
N MET A 70 -0.89 -6.73 1.37
CA MET A 70 0.42 -6.99 0.77
C MET A 70 0.78 -5.86 -0.18
N PHE A 71 2.05 -5.45 -0.15
CA PHE A 71 2.59 -4.42 -1.01
C PHE A 71 3.91 -4.85 -1.65
N LEU A 72 4.20 -4.32 -2.82
CA LEU A 72 5.47 -4.52 -3.51
C LEU A 72 5.94 -3.19 -4.10
N PHE A 73 7.13 -2.76 -3.69
CA PHE A 73 7.77 -1.52 -4.15
C PHE A 73 9.27 -1.61 -3.88
N THR A 74 10.05 -0.76 -4.53
CA THR A 74 11.45 -0.56 -4.15
C THR A 74 11.53 0.32 -2.91
N ALA A 75 12.59 0.14 -2.12
CA ALA A 75 12.82 0.99 -0.94
C ALA A 75 12.88 2.49 -1.30
N GLY A 76 13.53 2.83 -2.42
CA GLY A 76 13.63 4.22 -2.89
C GLY A 76 12.29 4.84 -3.28
N ALA A 77 11.43 4.10 -3.98
CA ALA A 77 10.09 4.57 -4.33
C ALA A 77 9.25 4.81 -3.08
N TYR A 78 9.27 3.89 -2.12
CA TYR A 78 8.56 4.05 -0.85
C TYR A 78 9.06 5.26 -0.04
N LEU A 79 10.38 5.45 0.09
CA LEU A 79 10.93 6.59 0.81
C LEU A 79 10.58 7.92 0.15
N THR A 80 10.56 7.98 -1.19
CA THR A 80 10.12 9.16 -1.95
C THR A 80 8.68 9.54 -1.62
N GLU A 81 7.76 8.57 -1.68
CA GLU A 81 6.35 8.81 -1.36
C GLU A 81 6.13 9.12 0.13
N LEU A 82 6.88 8.46 1.02
CA LEU A 82 6.82 8.72 2.46
C LEU A 82 7.29 10.14 2.80
N GLU A 83 8.34 10.63 2.15
CA GLU A 83 8.81 12.02 2.31
C GLU A 83 7.75 13.03 1.85
N ARG A 84 7.05 12.73 0.74
CA ARG A 84 6.00 13.59 0.20
C ARG A 84 4.77 13.64 1.08
N HIS A 85 4.31 12.49 1.56
CA HIS A 85 2.99 12.35 2.19
C HIS A 85 3.02 12.29 3.72
N ALA A 86 4.13 11.83 4.32
CA ALA A 86 4.30 11.75 5.77
C ALA A 86 5.74 12.08 6.19
N PRO A 87 6.25 13.30 5.87
CA PRO A 87 7.64 13.68 6.11
C PRO A 87 8.07 13.54 7.58
N ALA A 88 7.15 13.78 8.53
CA ALA A 88 7.42 13.63 9.96
C ALA A 88 7.74 12.18 10.36
N ILE A 89 7.09 11.19 9.74
CA ILE A 89 7.38 9.76 9.96
C ILE A 89 8.78 9.45 9.43
N LEU A 90 9.10 9.90 8.22
CA LEU A 90 10.42 9.70 7.64
C LEU A 90 11.52 10.34 8.49
N ALA A 91 11.32 11.57 8.96
CA ALA A 91 12.27 12.28 9.81
C ALA A 91 12.49 11.54 11.14
N ALA A 92 11.42 11.07 11.79
CA ALA A 92 11.53 10.30 13.03
C ALA A 92 12.29 8.98 12.81
N CYS A 93 12.01 8.25 11.73
CA CYS A 93 12.74 7.04 11.38
C CYS A 93 14.23 7.32 11.08
N ARG A 94 14.54 8.41 10.37
CA ARG A 94 15.94 8.83 10.12
C ARG A 94 16.67 9.12 11.43
N ALA A 95 16.08 9.92 12.30
CA ALA A 95 16.66 10.24 13.61
C ALA A 95 16.89 8.97 14.47
N ALA A 96 15.93 8.04 14.47
CA ALA A 96 16.08 6.76 15.16
C ALA A 96 17.20 5.89 14.57
N CYS A 97 17.42 5.94 13.25
CA CYS A 97 18.50 5.24 12.59
C CYS A 97 19.88 5.88 12.84
N ASP A 98 19.94 7.20 12.97
CA ASP A 98 21.18 7.93 13.25
C ASP A 98 21.69 7.70 14.68
N ASP A 99 20.79 7.37 15.61
CA ASP A 99 21.09 7.03 17.01
C ASP A 99 21.02 5.51 17.29
N LEU A 100 21.38 4.71 16.30
CA LEU A 100 21.52 3.26 16.47
C LEU A 100 22.76 2.93 17.28
N GLN A 101 22.56 2.18 18.36
CA GLN A 101 23.61 1.70 19.24
C GLN A 101 23.79 0.20 19.04
N ALA A 102 25.05 -0.22 18.87
CA ALA A 102 25.41 -1.64 18.94
C ALA A 102 25.42 -2.10 20.40
N ASP A 103 24.61 -3.11 20.72
CA ASP A 103 24.52 -3.74 22.03
C ASP A 103 24.79 -5.24 21.87
N LEU A 104 26.06 -5.62 21.98
CA LEU A 104 26.54 -6.98 21.70
C LEU A 104 26.08 -7.44 20.30
N ASP A 105 25.21 -8.44 20.22
CA ASP A 105 24.67 -8.99 18.98
C ASP A 105 23.41 -8.26 18.48
N PHE A 106 22.97 -7.21 19.17
CA PHE A 106 21.75 -6.47 18.86
C PHE A 106 22.05 -5.04 18.39
N VAL A 107 21.15 -4.50 17.55
CA VAL A 107 21.10 -3.08 17.20
C VAL A 107 19.87 -2.49 17.86
N ARG A 108 20.04 -1.40 18.61
CA ARG A 108 18.95 -0.74 19.34
C ARG A 108 18.84 0.73 18.94
N VAL A 109 17.61 1.22 18.90
CA VAL A 109 17.35 2.67 18.87
C VAL A 109 17.59 3.20 20.29
N ALA A 110 18.39 4.26 20.43
CA ALA A 110 18.55 4.93 21.71
C ALA A 110 17.21 5.50 22.21
N ARG A 111 17.03 5.55 23.53
CA ARG A 111 15.79 6.01 24.17
C ARG A 111 15.73 7.52 24.28
#